data_AF-A0A1H4B2V6-F1
#
_entry.id   AF-A0A1H4B2V6-F1
#
_cell.length_a   1.000
_cell.length_b   1.000
_cell.length_c   1.000
_cell.angle_alpha   90.00
_cell.angle_beta   90.00
_cell.angle_gamma   90.00
#
_symmetry.space_group_name_H-M   'P 1'
#
loop_
_entity.id
_entity.type
_entity.pdbx_description
1 polymer ?
#
loop_
_entity_poly.entity_id
_entity_poly.type
_entity_poly.pdbx_seq_one_letter_code
_entity_poly.pdbx_strand_id
1 'polypeptide(L)'
;MGAKSLSAGDLRAALVSMVLEWERRYGVAPSATSAISEHDAALLVGHTPESFSLDCIGRTAVRRGTDFCLRGVRYQVKACRPSGKPGSFVTWVPKARNYEWDRLIWILYDREFRILEAWEWTVEEYRSAFDTVNRLSPALMREGRALHAAAHETQPPDNDPKGEEHVPSAICFIERMRKQRRIDPNGSEWESGDWDVAEAKAALLIGKRIYFHEKQAEESYFGGTITGYRVLPMDHPATPGRIVFSFTPDAAGRGFSAGSNGWRFEQKTIP
;
A
#
# COMPACT_ATOMS: atom_id res chain seq x y z
N MET A 1 31.45 -7.86 26.34
CA MET A 1 31.00 -8.81 25.30
C MET A 1 31.36 -8.20 23.95
N GLY A 2 32.29 -8.80 23.20
CA GLY A 2 32.62 -8.31 21.86
C GLY A 2 31.43 -8.58 20.94
N ALA A 3 30.90 -7.55 20.29
CA ALA A 3 29.91 -7.74 19.24
C ALA A 3 30.53 -8.63 18.17
N LYS A 4 29.89 -9.75 17.85
CA LYS A 4 30.32 -10.65 16.78
C LYS A 4 30.31 -9.83 15.49
N SER A 5 31.44 -9.75 14.79
CA SER A 5 31.50 -9.06 13.50
C SER A 5 30.57 -9.77 12.52
N LEU A 6 29.65 -9.03 11.93
CA LEU A 6 28.76 -9.54 10.88
C LEU A 6 29.48 -9.48 9.53
N SER A 7 29.19 -10.43 8.64
CA SER A 7 29.63 -10.35 7.24
C SER A 7 28.81 -9.29 6.49
N ALA A 8 29.29 -8.86 5.31
CA ALA A 8 28.55 -7.92 4.47
C ALA A 8 27.15 -8.46 4.09
N GLY A 9 27.03 -9.76 3.81
CA GLY A 9 25.76 -10.41 3.51
C GLY A 9 24.79 -10.46 4.70
N ASP A 10 25.31 -10.54 5.93
CA ASP A 10 24.48 -10.60 7.14
C ASP A 10 23.96 -9.22 7.58
N LEU A 11 24.65 -8.14 7.20
CA LEU A 11 24.29 -6.77 7.62
C LEU A 11 22.89 -6.37 7.16
N ARG A 12 22.49 -6.77 5.94
CA ARG A 12 21.15 -6.50 5.43
C ARG A 12 20.07 -7.13 6.31
N ALA A 13 20.21 -8.42 6.65
CA ALA A 13 19.25 -9.14 7.47
C ALA A 13 19.20 -8.56 8.90
N ALA A 14 20.36 -8.22 9.48
CA ALA A 14 20.45 -7.59 10.79
C ALA A 14 19.77 -6.21 10.81
N LEU A 15 19.98 -5.40 9.76
CA LEU A 15 19.32 -4.10 9.63
C LEU A 15 17.80 -4.24 9.54
N VAL A 16 17.30 -5.12 8.68
CA VAL A 16 15.85 -5.39 8.56
C VAL A 16 15.27 -5.84 9.90
N SER A 17 15.93 -6.78 10.59
CA SER A 17 15.49 -7.25 11.90
C SER A 17 15.38 -6.10 12.91
N MET A 18 16.36 -5.19 12.94
CA MET A 18 16.35 -4.04 13.84
C MET A 18 15.25 -3.04 13.49
N VAL A 19 15.03 -2.77 12.20
CA VAL A 19 13.99 -1.86 11.70
C VAL A 19 12.59 -2.38 12.07
N LEU A 20 12.34 -3.67 11.85
CA LEU A 20 11.05 -4.29 12.18
C LEU A 20 10.82 -4.33 13.70
N GLU A 21 11.85 -4.63 14.49
CA GLU A 21 11.75 -4.61 15.94
C GLU A 21 11.50 -3.20 16.48
N TRP A 22 12.12 -2.19 15.86
CA TRP A 22 11.88 -0.78 16.17
C TRP A 22 10.42 -0.41 15.86
N GLU A 23 9.93 -0.71 14.66
CA GLU A 23 8.55 -0.43 14.26
C GLU A 23 7.55 -1.10 15.20
N ARG A 24 7.79 -2.36 15.59
CA ARG A 24 6.94 -3.08 16.53
C ARG A 24 6.86 -2.40 17.90
N ARG A 25 7.98 -1.84 18.39
CA ARG A 25 8.04 -1.18 19.71
C ARG A 25 7.52 0.25 19.71
N TYR A 26 7.78 0.99 18.65
CA TYR A 26 7.51 2.44 18.60
C TYR A 26 6.38 2.83 17.64
N GLY A 27 5.78 1.84 16.95
CA GLY A 27 4.66 2.03 16.03
C GLY A 27 5.02 2.66 14.69
N VAL A 28 6.31 2.95 14.45
CA VAL A 28 6.81 3.60 13.22
C VAL A 28 8.17 3.05 12.84
N ALA A 29 8.34 2.67 11.57
CA ALA A 29 9.62 2.24 11.04
C ALA A 29 10.60 3.42 10.96
N PRO A 30 11.87 3.26 11.40
CA PRO A 30 12.90 4.24 11.16
C PRO A 30 13.22 4.37 9.66
N SER A 31 13.83 5.48 9.26
CA SER A 31 14.27 5.69 7.88
C SER A 31 15.43 4.76 7.53
N ALA A 32 15.13 3.61 6.94
CA ALA A 32 16.12 2.60 6.51
C ALA A 32 15.91 2.10 5.08
N THR A 33 14.79 2.46 4.42
CA THR A 33 14.42 1.93 3.11
C THR A 33 15.47 2.21 2.04
N SER A 34 16.10 3.40 2.04
CA SER A 34 17.14 3.72 1.06
C SER A 34 18.32 2.76 1.15
N ALA A 35 18.89 2.57 2.34
CA ALA A 35 20.02 1.68 2.57
C ALA A 35 19.72 0.22 2.18
N ILE A 36 18.53 -0.27 2.54
CA ILE A 36 18.09 -1.62 2.17
C ILE A 36 17.92 -1.73 0.65
N SER A 37 17.30 -0.73 0.02
CA SER A 37 17.06 -0.73 -1.42
C SER A 37 18.31 -0.61 -2.28
N GLU A 38 19.30 0.16 -1.85
CA GLU A 38 20.56 0.29 -2.57
C GLU A 38 21.32 -1.04 -2.58
N HIS A 39 21.38 -1.71 -1.43
CA HIS A 39 21.95 -3.04 -1.32
C HIS A 39 21.24 -4.06 -2.22
N ASP A 40 19.91 -4.12 -2.14
CA ASP A 40 19.12 -5.09 -2.91
C ASP A 40 19.20 -4.83 -4.42
N ALA A 41 19.11 -3.56 -4.83
CA ALA A 41 19.26 -3.17 -6.23
C ALA A 41 20.63 -3.57 -6.78
N ALA A 42 21.69 -3.37 -5.99
CA ALA A 42 23.04 -3.76 -6.38
C ALA A 42 23.16 -5.28 -6.60
N LEU A 43 22.61 -6.09 -5.69
CA LEU A 43 22.61 -7.54 -5.86
C LEU A 43 21.80 -8.00 -7.07
N LEU A 44 20.65 -7.39 -7.34
CA LEU A 44 19.81 -7.71 -8.51
C LEU A 44 20.54 -7.50 -9.85
N VAL A 45 21.48 -6.55 -9.92
CA VAL A 45 22.26 -6.29 -11.14
C VAL A 45 23.63 -6.98 -11.16
N GLY A 46 23.93 -7.79 -10.14
CA GLY A 46 25.08 -8.70 -10.14
C GLY A 46 26.26 -8.25 -9.27
N HIS A 47 26.08 -7.32 -8.33
CA HIS A 47 27.02 -7.23 -7.21
C HIS A 47 26.93 -8.47 -6.31
N THR A 48 28.05 -8.85 -5.70
CA THR A 48 28.04 -9.60 -4.43
C THR A 48 28.02 -8.62 -3.25
N PRO A 49 27.60 -9.06 -2.04
CA PRO A 49 27.65 -8.20 -0.84
C PRO A 49 29.02 -7.58 -0.61
N GLU A 50 30.10 -8.31 -0.86
CA GLU A 50 31.48 -7.85 -0.71
C GLU A 50 31.84 -6.80 -1.76
N SER A 51 31.48 -7.05 -3.03
CA SER A 51 31.76 -6.10 -4.11
C SER A 51 30.97 -4.78 -3.93
N PHE A 52 29.73 -4.86 -3.45
CA PHE A 52 28.92 -3.69 -3.14
C PHE A 52 29.47 -2.95 -1.92
N SER A 53 29.90 -3.69 -0.88
CA SER A 53 30.55 -3.10 0.28
C SER A 53 31.82 -2.32 -0.13
N LEU A 54 32.65 -2.87 -1.03
CA LEU A 54 33.83 -2.20 -1.54
C LEU A 54 33.47 -0.96 -2.38
N ASP A 55 32.46 -1.07 -3.22
CA ASP A 55 31.92 0.03 -4.03
C ASP A 55 31.39 1.20 -3.17
N CYS A 56 30.93 0.88 -1.94
CA CYS A 56 30.51 1.86 -0.94
C CYS A 56 31.67 2.54 -0.18
N ILE A 57 32.88 1.98 -0.18
CA ILE A 57 34.03 2.57 0.54
C ILE A 57 34.38 3.92 -0.10
N GLY A 58 34.44 4.97 0.74
CA GLY A 58 34.73 6.33 0.29
C GLY A 58 33.52 7.10 -0.24
N ARG A 59 32.31 6.52 -0.19
CA ARG A 59 31.06 7.26 -0.45
C ARG A 59 30.66 8.11 0.74
N THR A 60 30.11 9.28 0.45
CA THR A 60 29.45 10.15 1.43
C THR A 60 27.94 9.88 1.38
N ALA A 61 27.25 10.05 2.52
CA ALA A 61 25.80 9.88 2.63
C ALA A 61 24.98 10.85 1.73
N VAL A 62 25.64 11.84 1.14
CA VAL A 62 25.03 12.80 0.22
C VAL A 62 25.81 12.75 -1.09
N ARG A 63 25.19 12.18 -2.14
CA ARG A 63 25.60 12.32 -3.53
C ARG A 63 24.39 12.68 -4.37
N ARG A 64 24.62 13.53 -5.37
CA ARG A 64 23.59 13.86 -6.36
C ARG A 64 23.63 12.80 -7.45
N GLY A 65 22.46 12.25 -7.78
CA GLY A 65 22.18 11.58 -9.03
C GLY A 65 22.70 10.16 -9.24
N THR A 66 23.45 9.57 -8.32
CA THR A 66 23.86 8.15 -8.42
C THR A 66 24.00 7.56 -7.02
N ASP A 67 23.41 6.39 -6.82
CA ASP A 67 23.45 5.66 -5.55
C ASP A 67 24.57 4.61 -5.57
N PHE A 68 24.77 3.89 -6.68
CA PHE A 68 25.91 2.98 -6.86
C PHE A 68 26.38 2.81 -8.30
N CYS A 69 27.53 2.16 -8.49
CA CYS A 69 28.13 1.93 -9.80
C CYS A 69 28.54 0.47 -9.96
N LEU A 70 28.20 -0.14 -11.10
CA LEU A 70 28.66 -1.48 -11.46
C LEU A 70 29.22 -1.48 -12.88
N ARG A 71 30.49 -1.89 -13.04
CA ARG A 71 31.16 -2.00 -14.35
C ARG A 71 31.06 -0.71 -15.20
N GLY A 72 31.14 0.45 -14.55
CA GLY A 72 31.04 1.75 -15.20
C GLY A 72 29.61 2.26 -15.44
N VAL A 73 28.57 1.48 -15.11
CA VAL A 73 27.17 1.90 -15.19
C VAL A 73 26.74 2.51 -13.86
N ARG A 74 26.15 3.71 -13.89
CA ARG A 74 25.62 4.44 -12.73
C ARG A 74 24.16 4.11 -12.50
N TYR A 75 23.82 3.72 -11.27
CA TYR A 75 22.47 3.34 -10.87
C TYR A 75 21.87 4.35 -9.90
N GLN A 76 20.62 4.73 -10.14
CA GLN A 76 19.74 5.41 -9.19
C GLN A 76 18.66 4.43 -8.74
N VAL A 77 18.38 4.42 -7.44
CA VAL A 77 17.40 3.56 -6.79
C VAL A 77 16.24 4.41 -6.28
N LYS A 78 15.04 3.87 -6.47
CA LYS A 78 13.81 4.32 -5.82
C LYS A 78 13.12 3.12 -5.21
N ALA A 79 12.55 3.28 -4.03
CA ALA A 79 11.89 2.17 -3.37
C ALA A 79 10.61 2.61 -2.67
N CYS A 80 9.68 1.67 -2.58
CA CYS A 80 8.45 1.83 -1.84
C CYS A 80 8.26 0.64 -0.91
N ARG A 81 7.89 0.92 0.34
CA ARG A 81 7.42 -0.06 1.32
C ARG A 81 6.03 0.37 1.78
N PRO A 82 5.01 -0.50 1.73
CA PRO A 82 3.70 -0.22 2.30
C PRO A 82 3.80 0.18 3.78
N SER A 83 2.92 1.08 4.23
CA SER A 83 2.98 1.68 5.57
C SER A 83 2.59 0.74 6.73
N GLY A 84 2.52 -0.57 6.52
CA GLY A 84 2.12 -1.53 7.55
C GLY A 84 0.63 -1.53 7.91
N LYS A 85 -0.15 -0.52 7.51
CA LYS A 85 -1.60 -0.47 7.77
C LYS A 85 -2.33 -1.55 6.95
N PRO A 86 -3.10 -2.51 7.54
CA PRO A 86 -3.80 -3.61 6.83
C PRO A 86 -4.47 -3.26 5.47
N GLY A 87 -3.90 -3.57 4.30
CA GLY A 87 -4.47 -3.15 2.99
C GLY A 87 -4.14 -1.73 2.54
N SER A 88 -3.12 -1.07 3.12
CA SER A 88 -2.44 0.04 2.45
C SER A 88 -1.55 -0.54 1.36
N PHE A 89 -1.75 -0.08 0.13
CA PHE A 89 -0.89 -0.39 -1.01
C PHE A 89 -0.21 0.89 -1.49
N VAL A 90 0.91 0.73 -2.18
CA VAL A 90 1.66 1.85 -2.75
C VAL A 90 0.85 2.42 -3.93
N THR A 91 0.45 3.68 -3.84
CA THR A 91 -0.24 4.41 -4.92
C THR A 91 0.61 5.50 -5.54
N TRP A 92 1.82 5.70 -5.03
CA TRP A 92 2.72 6.74 -5.46
C TRP A 92 4.17 6.29 -5.36
N VAL A 93 4.91 6.54 -6.43
CA VAL A 93 6.34 6.23 -6.54
C VAL A 93 7.15 7.53 -6.52
N PRO A 94 8.23 7.61 -5.73
CA PRO A 94 9.15 8.75 -5.79
C PRO A 94 9.77 8.91 -7.19
N LYS A 95 9.57 10.08 -7.81
CA LYS A 95 10.12 10.42 -9.13
C LYS A 95 11.58 10.88 -9.04
N ALA A 96 12.44 10.36 -9.91
CA ALA A 96 13.77 10.92 -10.10
C ALA A 96 13.68 12.28 -10.83
N ARG A 97 14.30 13.31 -10.24
CA ARG A 97 14.26 14.69 -10.77
C ARG A 97 15.54 15.10 -11.49
N ASN A 98 16.57 14.27 -11.42
CA ASN A 98 17.83 14.45 -12.14
C ASN A 98 18.00 13.25 -13.10
N TYR A 99 18.90 13.40 -14.06
CA TYR A 99 19.22 12.38 -15.07
C TYR A 99 20.72 12.07 -15.09
N GLU A 100 21.41 12.22 -13.94
CA GLU A 100 22.86 12.00 -13.80
C GLU A 100 23.20 10.52 -13.50
N TRP A 101 22.39 9.60 -14.02
CA TRP A 101 22.49 8.14 -13.87
C TRP A 101 22.22 7.50 -15.24
N ASP A 102 22.66 6.26 -15.40
CA ASP A 102 22.48 5.51 -16.66
C ASP A 102 21.28 4.55 -16.56
N ARG A 103 21.04 4.01 -15.35
CA ARG A 103 19.93 3.10 -15.04
C ARG A 103 19.20 3.54 -13.78
N LEU A 104 17.88 3.43 -13.79
CA LEU A 104 17.06 3.56 -12.59
C LEU A 104 16.44 2.22 -12.24
N ILE A 105 16.53 1.82 -10.97
CA ILE A 105 15.87 0.63 -10.43
C ILE A 105 14.80 1.09 -9.45
N TRP A 106 13.57 0.66 -9.68
CA TRP A 106 12.49 0.79 -8.72
C TRP A 106 12.20 -0.55 -8.05
N ILE A 107 12.16 -0.56 -6.71
CA ILE A 107 11.85 -1.74 -5.90
C ILE A 107 10.57 -1.52 -5.10
N LEU A 108 9.67 -2.48 -5.16
CA LEU A 108 8.54 -2.59 -4.23
C LEU A 108 8.81 -3.71 -3.22
N TYR A 109 8.66 -3.38 -1.94
CA TYR A 109 8.77 -4.33 -0.84
C TYR A 109 7.41 -4.74 -0.27
N ASP A 110 7.37 -5.89 0.40
CA ASP A 110 6.36 -6.16 1.43
C ASP A 110 6.67 -5.39 2.73
N ARG A 111 5.96 -5.68 3.82
CA ARG A 111 6.20 -5.03 5.11
C ARG A 111 7.48 -5.54 5.76
N GLU A 112 7.90 -6.75 5.46
CA GLU A 112 9.05 -7.42 6.03
C GLU A 112 10.34 -7.17 5.22
N PHE A 113 10.30 -6.22 4.26
CA PHE A 113 11.40 -5.91 3.34
C PHE A 113 11.80 -7.09 2.43
N ARG A 114 10.86 -7.96 2.08
CA ARG A 114 11.00 -8.90 0.96
C ARG A 114 10.66 -8.17 -0.33
N ILE A 115 11.50 -8.36 -1.36
CA ILE A 115 11.27 -7.77 -2.68
C ILE A 115 10.05 -8.45 -3.28
N LEU A 116 9.03 -7.66 -3.61
CA LEU A 116 7.85 -8.14 -4.34
C LEU A 116 8.05 -7.99 -5.85
N GLU A 117 8.61 -6.85 -6.27
CA GLU A 117 8.93 -6.60 -7.66
C GLU A 117 10.07 -5.59 -7.77
N ALA A 118 10.85 -5.70 -8.85
CA ALA A 118 11.88 -4.75 -9.20
C ALA A 118 11.93 -4.54 -10.71
N TRP A 119 11.98 -3.28 -11.12
CA TRP A 119 11.90 -2.85 -12.51
C TRP A 119 13.00 -1.85 -12.83
N GLU A 120 13.65 -2.01 -13.97
CA GLU A 120 14.75 -1.18 -14.45
C GLU A 120 14.32 -0.33 -15.64
N TRP A 121 14.85 0.89 -15.69
CA TRP A 121 14.70 1.82 -16.79
C TRP A 121 16.07 2.36 -17.21
N THR A 122 16.30 2.53 -18.52
CA THR A 122 17.36 3.43 -18.99
C THR A 122 16.99 4.88 -18.72
N VAL A 123 17.99 5.77 -18.67
CA VAL A 123 17.74 7.20 -18.51
C VAL A 123 16.93 7.78 -19.67
N GLU A 124 17.16 7.30 -20.89
CA GLU A 124 16.42 7.70 -22.09
C GLU A 124 14.95 7.28 -22.02
N GLU A 125 14.67 6.01 -21.74
CA GLU A 125 13.30 5.49 -21.62
C GLU A 125 12.55 6.19 -20.48
N TYR A 126 13.17 6.32 -19.32
CA TYR A 126 12.55 6.95 -18.15
C TYR A 126 12.22 8.42 -18.43
N ARG A 127 13.15 9.16 -19.03
CA ARG A 127 12.93 10.57 -19.38
C ARG A 127 11.81 10.69 -20.40
N SER A 128 11.84 9.87 -21.46
CA SER A 128 10.79 9.88 -22.48
C SER A 128 9.41 9.57 -21.90
N ALA A 129 9.32 8.63 -20.96
CA ALA A 129 8.06 8.23 -20.35
C ALA A 129 7.56 9.23 -19.31
N PHE A 130 8.46 9.86 -18.54
CA PHE A 130 8.09 10.49 -17.28
C PHE A 130 8.45 11.95 -17.11
N ASP A 131 9.19 12.61 -18.03
CA ASP A 131 9.62 14.01 -17.84
C ASP A 131 8.41 14.94 -17.58
N THR A 132 7.34 14.78 -18.37
CA THR A 132 6.08 15.53 -18.28
C THR A 132 5.07 14.98 -17.26
N VAL A 133 5.32 13.80 -16.68
CA VAL A 133 4.40 13.15 -15.75
C VAL A 133 4.64 13.66 -14.33
N ASN A 134 3.60 14.23 -13.72
CA ASN A 134 3.69 14.80 -12.37
C ASN A 134 3.69 13.74 -11.26
N ARG A 135 2.99 12.62 -11.47
CA ARG A 135 2.80 11.58 -10.44
C ARG A 135 3.05 10.20 -11.03
N LEU A 136 4.06 9.51 -10.50
CA LEU A 136 4.34 8.12 -10.86
C LEU A 136 3.56 7.15 -9.99
N SER A 137 3.10 6.07 -10.61
CA SER A 137 2.40 4.95 -9.96
C SER A 137 3.21 3.67 -10.17
N PRO A 138 2.96 2.62 -9.37
CA PRO A 138 3.53 1.30 -9.63
C PRO A 138 3.24 0.77 -11.03
N ALA A 139 2.02 1.01 -11.56
CA ALA A 139 1.63 0.54 -12.89
C ALA A 139 2.54 1.10 -13.99
N LEU A 140 2.87 2.39 -13.92
CA LEU A 140 3.81 3.02 -14.86
C LEU A 140 5.22 2.42 -14.74
N MET A 141 5.70 2.16 -13.52
CA MET A 141 7.04 1.61 -13.34
C MET A 141 7.20 0.19 -13.89
N ARG A 142 6.10 -0.58 -13.94
CA ARG A 142 6.05 -1.95 -14.50
C ARG A 142 6.20 -2.01 -16.02
N GLU A 143 6.18 -0.88 -16.71
CA GLU A 143 6.45 -0.82 -18.15
C GLU A 143 7.95 -0.94 -18.47
N GLY A 144 8.81 -0.91 -17.45
CA GLY A 144 10.26 -1.08 -17.59
C GLY A 144 10.68 -2.54 -17.76
N ARG A 145 12.01 -2.77 -17.72
CA ARG A 145 12.60 -4.11 -17.77
C ARG A 145 12.50 -4.78 -16.39
N ALA A 146 11.81 -5.91 -16.28
CA ALA A 146 11.75 -6.66 -15.03
C ALA A 146 13.14 -7.18 -14.61
N LEU A 147 13.58 -6.86 -13.39
CA LEU A 147 14.75 -7.47 -12.72
C LEU A 147 14.33 -8.54 -11.72
N HIS A 148 13.18 -8.33 -11.08
CA HIS A 148 12.51 -9.30 -10.24
C HIS A 148 11.02 -9.16 -10.56
N ALA A 149 10.52 -10.03 -11.42
CA ALA A 149 9.09 -10.14 -11.60
C ALA A 149 8.50 -10.69 -10.30
N ALA A 150 7.35 -10.19 -9.87
CA ALA A 150 6.56 -10.90 -8.89
C ALA A 150 6.43 -12.33 -9.41
N ALA A 151 6.97 -13.30 -8.68
CA ALA A 151 6.57 -14.66 -8.94
C ALA A 151 5.04 -14.62 -8.89
N HIS A 152 4.37 -15.09 -9.94
CA HIS A 152 3.04 -15.66 -9.79
C HIS A 152 3.15 -16.95 -8.97
N GLU A 153 3.89 -16.93 -7.86
CA GLU A 153 3.56 -17.73 -6.72
C GLU A 153 2.31 -17.05 -6.18
N THR A 154 1.18 -17.75 -6.34
CA THR A 154 0.11 -17.70 -5.35
C THR A 154 0.77 -17.56 -4.00
N GLN A 155 0.76 -16.34 -3.47
CA GLN A 155 1.27 -16.06 -2.16
C GLN A 155 0.52 -17.05 -1.24
N PRO A 156 1.20 -18.06 -0.67
CA PRO A 156 0.59 -18.79 0.42
C PRO A 156 0.29 -17.71 1.47
N PRO A 157 -0.92 -17.66 2.03
CA PRO A 157 -1.22 -16.67 3.06
C PRO A 157 -0.11 -16.79 4.12
N ASP A 158 0.43 -15.63 4.52
CA ASP A 158 1.36 -15.54 5.63
C ASP A 158 0.92 -16.50 6.73
N ASN A 159 1.77 -17.48 7.03
CA ASN A 159 1.68 -18.24 8.27
C ASN A 159 2.11 -17.31 9.42
N ASP A 160 1.28 -16.30 9.68
CA ASP A 160 1.09 -15.83 11.03
C ASP A 160 0.15 -16.85 11.69
N PRO A 161 0.58 -17.57 12.74
CA PRO A 161 -0.29 -18.54 13.40
C PRO A 161 -1.34 -17.78 14.21
N LYS A 162 -2.36 -17.26 13.51
CA LYS A 162 -3.76 -17.03 13.93
C LYS A 162 -4.52 -16.18 12.89
N GLY A 163 -5.54 -16.77 12.26
CA GLY A 163 -6.72 -16.01 11.83
C GLY A 163 -7.28 -16.42 10.47
N GLU A 164 -8.46 -17.04 10.51
CA GLU A 164 -9.41 -17.24 9.41
C GLU A 164 -9.39 -16.12 8.36
N GLU A 165 -9.56 -16.46 7.07
CA GLU A 165 -9.95 -15.51 6.03
C GLU A 165 -11.16 -14.71 6.53
N HIS A 166 -10.92 -13.49 7.00
CA HIS A 166 -12.00 -12.66 7.53
C HIS A 166 -12.78 -12.07 6.37
N VAL A 167 -13.72 -12.87 5.87
CA VAL A 167 -14.81 -12.43 5.02
C VAL A 167 -15.57 -11.35 5.79
N PRO A 168 -15.61 -10.10 5.29
CA PRO A 168 -16.12 -9.00 6.09
C PRO A 168 -17.57 -9.24 6.53
N SER A 169 -17.81 -9.22 7.83
CA SER A 169 -19.16 -9.35 8.41
C SER A 169 -19.96 -8.05 8.33
N ALA A 170 -19.27 -6.90 8.28
CA ALA A 170 -19.91 -5.59 8.14
C ALA A 170 -18.99 -4.50 7.57
N ILE A 171 -19.60 -3.37 7.20
CA ILE A 171 -18.91 -2.11 6.95
C ILE A 171 -19.57 -0.97 7.74
N CYS A 172 -18.73 -0.12 8.33
CA CYS A 172 -19.12 1.08 9.05
C CYS A 172 -18.66 2.31 8.29
N PHE A 173 -19.48 3.35 8.27
CA PHE A 173 -19.20 4.63 7.67
C PHE A 173 -19.44 5.78 8.64
N ILE A 174 -18.63 6.83 8.55
CA ILE A 174 -18.89 8.12 9.19
C ILE A 174 -19.71 8.95 8.20
N GLU A 175 -21.00 9.12 8.46
CA GLU A 175 -21.93 9.87 7.62
C GLU A 175 -22.58 10.98 8.44
N ARG A 176 -22.00 12.18 8.37
CA ARG A 176 -22.45 13.36 9.11
C ARG A 176 -23.55 14.15 8.40
N MET A 177 -23.66 14.00 7.09
CA MET A 177 -24.58 14.75 6.25
C MET A 177 -25.91 14.00 6.05
N ARG A 178 -26.02 12.78 6.58
CA ARG A 178 -27.24 11.94 6.50
C ARG A 178 -27.74 11.78 5.06
N LYS A 179 -26.81 11.53 4.14
CA LYS A 179 -27.09 11.38 2.70
C LYS A 179 -27.88 10.12 2.35
N GLN A 180 -28.23 9.26 3.32
CA GLN A 180 -29.03 8.08 3.05
C GLN A 180 -30.42 8.51 2.58
N ARG A 181 -30.88 7.91 1.48
CA ARG A 181 -32.18 8.24 0.89
C ARG A 181 -33.00 6.98 0.70
N ARG A 182 -34.31 7.08 0.94
CA ARG A 182 -35.25 6.01 0.63
C ARG A 182 -35.46 5.97 -0.89
N ILE A 183 -35.37 4.79 -1.49
CA ILE A 183 -35.52 4.62 -2.95
C ILE A 183 -37.01 4.66 -3.33
N ASP A 184 -37.85 4.02 -2.53
CA ASP A 184 -39.30 3.96 -2.72
C ASP A 184 -40.02 4.40 -1.44
N PRO A 185 -40.92 5.41 -1.48
CA PRO A 185 -41.75 5.82 -0.35
C PRO A 185 -42.54 4.68 0.33
N ASN A 186 -42.87 3.61 -0.40
CA ASN A 186 -43.60 2.45 0.10
C ASN A 186 -42.70 1.22 0.33
N GLY A 187 -41.51 1.20 -0.26
CA GLY A 187 -40.53 0.12 -0.13
C GLY A 187 -39.67 0.25 1.13
N SER A 188 -39.02 -0.85 1.53
CA SER A 188 -38.06 -0.87 2.64
C SER A 188 -36.62 -0.59 2.19
N GLU A 189 -36.39 -0.24 0.94
CA GLU A 189 -35.04 -0.11 0.38
C GLU A 189 -34.50 1.32 0.43
N TRP A 190 -33.24 1.43 0.83
CA TRP A 190 -32.50 2.68 1.00
C TRP A 190 -31.20 2.63 0.21
N GLU A 191 -30.77 3.80 -0.25
CA GLU A 191 -29.41 4.02 -0.75
C GLU A 191 -28.58 4.74 0.30
N SER A 192 -27.30 4.38 0.37
CA SER A 192 -26.29 5.14 1.10
C SER A 192 -25.91 6.43 0.38
N GLY A 193 -25.00 7.21 0.98
CA GLY A 193 -24.17 8.17 0.22
C GLY A 193 -23.20 7.45 -0.73
N ASP A 194 -22.24 8.20 -1.25
CA ASP A 194 -21.20 7.74 -2.17
C ASP A 194 -19.86 7.51 -1.46
N TRP A 195 -19.31 6.29 -1.58
CA TRP A 195 -18.20 5.82 -0.75
C TRP A 195 -16.97 5.38 -1.55
N ASP A 196 -15.79 5.65 -0.99
CA ASP A 196 -14.51 5.15 -1.49
C ASP A 196 -14.30 3.69 -1.12
N VAL A 197 -14.96 2.78 -1.83
CA VAL A 197 -14.87 1.34 -1.62
C VAL A 197 -14.50 0.67 -2.93
N ALA A 198 -13.52 -0.22 -2.90
CA ALA A 198 -13.19 -1.03 -4.07
C ALA A 198 -14.38 -1.94 -4.43
N GLU A 199 -14.70 -2.04 -5.72
CA GLU A 199 -15.84 -2.83 -6.22
C GLU A 199 -15.78 -4.30 -5.74
N ALA A 200 -14.60 -4.93 -5.79
CA ALA A 200 -14.40 -6.29 -5.28
C ALA A 200 -14.80 -6.44 -3.80
N LYS A 201 -14.55 -5.43 -2.97
CA LYS A 201 -14.95 -5.41 -1.55
C LYS A 201 -16.45 -5.17 -1.41
N ALA A 202 -17.04 -4.29 -2.22
CA ALA A 202 -18.48 -4.05 -2.22
C ALA A 202 -19.27 -5.33 -2.55
N ALA A 203 -18.77 -6.12 -3.50
CA ALA A 203 -19.36 -7.42 -3.84
C ALA A 203 -19.37 -8.41 -2.65
N LEU A 204 -18.30 -8.46 -1.86
CA LEU A 204 -18.22 -9.32 -0.67
C LEU A 204 -19.15 -8.89 0.48
N LEU A 205 -19.62 -7.65 0.45
CA LEU A 205 -20.49 -7.07 1.48
C LEU A 205 -21.99 -7.27 1.19
N ILE A 206 -22.36 -7.84 0.05
CA ILE A 206 -23.77 -8.16 -0.24
C ILE A 206 -24.27 -9.19 0.78
N GLY A 207 -25.42 -8.94 1.40
CA GLY A 207 -25.98 -9.73 2.48
C GLY A 207 -25.33 -9.50 3.86
N LYS A 208 -24.34 -8.61 3.94
CA LYS A 208 -23.65 -8.23 5.17
C LYS A 208 -24.22 -6.94 5.74
N ARG A 209 -23.71 -6.51 6.90
CA ARG A 209 -24.22 -5.34 7.61
C ARG A 209 -23.58 -4.04 7.12
N ILE A 210 -24.36 -2.97 7.08
CA ILE A 210 -23.89 -1.60 6.91
C ILE A 210 -24.31 -0.76 8.12
N TYR A 211 -23.39 0.04 8.64
CA TYR A 211 -23.62 0.91 9.80
C TYR A 211 -23.15 2.34 9.51
N PHE A 212 -23.93 3.32 9.95
CA PHE A 212 -23.64 4.74 9.81
C PHE A 212 -23.50 5.40 11.18
N HIS A 213 -22.39 6.09 11.37
CA HIS A 213 -21.99 6.75 12.61
C HIS A 213 -21.79 8.25 12.35
N GLU A 214 -21.97 9.09 13.36
CA GLU A 214 -21.59 10.52 13.24
C GLU A 214 -20.08 10.71 13.53
N LYS A 215 -19.50 9.86 14.39
CA LYS A 215 -18.08 9.84 14.77
C LYS A 215 -17.57 8.41 14.98
N GLN A 216 -16.25 8.21 14.89
CA GLN A 216 -15.59 6.89 14.95
C GLN A 216 -15.84 6.10 16.24
N ALA A 217 -16.01 6.79 17.38
CA ALA A 217 -16.17 6.17 18.69
C ALA A 217 -17.62 6.14 19.18
N GLU A 218 -18.57 6.56 18.34
CA GLU A 218 -20.00 6.61 18.69
C GLU A 218 -20.75 5.42 18.11
N GLU A 219 -21.89 5.11 18.71
CA GLU A 219 -22.80 4.08 18.22
C GLU A 219 -23.40 4.47 16.86
N SER A 220 -23.74 3.46 16.06
CA SER A 220 -24.43 3.70 14.79
C SER A 220 -25.81 4.30 15.03
N TYR A 221 -26.14 5.37 14.31
CA TYR A 221 -27.47 5.97 14.37
C TYR A 221 -28.42 5.34 13.34
N PHE A 222 -27.87 4.68 12.31
CA PHE A 222 -28.63 4.06 11.21
C PHE A 222 -27.81 2.95 10.55
N GLY A 223 -28.49 2.04 9.85
CA GLY A 223 -27.84 0.90 9.23
C GLY A 223 -28.83 -0.20 8.88
N GLY A 224 -28.33 -1.31 8.36
CA GLY A 224 -29.16 -2.43 7.92
C GLY A 224 -28.36 -3.50 7.19
N THR A 225 -29.06 -4.28 6.37
CA THR A 225 -28.47 -5.36 5.57
C THR A 225 -28.33 -4.91 4.12
N ILE A 226 -27.13 -5.02 3.57
CA ILE A 226 -26.81 -4.63 2.19
C ILE A 226 -27.52 -5.59 1.22
N THR A 227 -28.34 -5.04 0.33
CA THR A 227 -29.05 -5.78 -0.73
C THR A 227 -28.30 -5.73 -2.06
N GLY A 228 -27.48 -4.70 -2.29
CA GLY A 228 -26.69 -4.55 -3.49
C GLY A 228 -25.82 -3.30 -3.48
N TYR A 229 -25.21 -3.00 -4.62
CA TYR A 229 -24.48 -1.76 -4.82
C TYR A 229 -24.50 -1.35 -6.29
N ARG A 230 -24.16 -0.09 -6.55
CA ARG A 230 -23.85 0.41 -7.89
C ARG A 230 -22.61 1.29 -7.85
N VAL A 231 -21.91 1.33 -8.98
CA VAL A 231 -20.75 2.20 -9.18
C VAL A 231 -21.22 3.49 -9.85
N LEU A 232 -20.82 4.64 -9.33
CA LEU A 232 -21.05 5.92 -10.00
C LEU A 232 -20.22 5.99 -11.29
N PRO A 233 -20.80 6.48 -12.39
CA PRO A 233 -20.11 6.50 -13.68
C PRO A 233 -18.88 7.42 -13.62
N MET A 234 -17.90 7.15 -14.49
CA MET A 234 -16.62 7.87 -14.47
C MET A 234 -16.72 9.35 -14.86
N ASP A 235 -17.83 9.76 -15.44
CA ASP A 235 -18.17 11.14 -15.78
C ASP A 235 -19.00 11.85 -14.69
N HIS A 236 -19.24 11.21 -13.53
CA HIS A 236 -19.97 11.83 -12.43
C HIS A 236 -19.25 13.10 -11.93
N PRO A 237 -19.92 14.27 -11.84
CA PRO A 237 -19.27 15.57 -11.74
C PRO A 237 -18.54 15.82 -10.42
N ALA A 238 -18.91 15.11 -9.35
CA ALA A 238 -18.30 15.27 -8.03
C ALA A 238 -17.44 14.08 -7.61
N THR A 239 -17.88 12.87 -7.93
CA THR A 239 -17.38 11.64 -7.29
C THR A 239 -17.44 10.41 -8.22
N PRO A 240 -16.65 10.41 -9.32
CA PRO A 240 -16.62 9.30 -10.26
C PRO A 240 -16.07 8.01 -9.63
N GLY A 241 -16.65 6.86 -9.98
CA GLY A 241 -16.20 5.54 -9.53
C GLY A 241 -16.51 5.20 -8.06
N ARG A 242 -17.25 6.04 -7.33
CA ARG A 242 -17.66 5.72 -5.94
C ARG A 242 -18.76 4.68 -5.90
N ILE A 243 -18.83 3.96 -4.79
CA ILE A 243 -19.86 2.95 -4.52
C ILE A 243 -21.03 3.58 -3.77
N VAL A 244 -22.24 3.32 -4.25
CA VAL A 244 -23.49 3.56 -3.52
C VAL A 244 -24.09 2.20 -3.18
N PHE A 245 -24.30 1.93 -1.89
CA PHE A 245 -24.91 0.69 -1.43
C PHE A 245 -26.43 0.83 -1.38
N SER A 246 -27.12 -0.21 -1.85
CA SER A 246 -28.53 -0.44 -1.55
C SER A 246 -28.64 -1.32 -0.30
N PHE A 247 -29.54 -1.00 0.62
CA PHE A 247 -29.72 -1.75 1.85
C PHE A 247 -31.14 -1.63 2.40
N THR A 248 -31.53 -2.62 3.21
CA THR A 248 -32.78 -2.60 3.98
C THR A 248 -32.44 -2.29 5.44
N PRO A 249 -32.87 -1.13 5.99
CA PRO A 249 -32.63 -0.81 7.39
C PRO A 249 -33.46 -1.67 8.31
N ASP A 250 -32.89 -1.98 9.48
CA ASP A 250 -33.56 -2.74 10.54
C ASP A 250 -33.15 -2.22 11.93
N ALA A 251 -33.79 -2.76 12.97
CA ALA A 251 -33.55 -2.34 14.34
C ALA A 251 -32.10 -2.57 14.78
N ALA A 252 -31.46 -3.64 14.29
CA ALA A 252 -30.07 -3.95 14.58
C ALA A 252 -29.08 -2.98 13.91
N GLY A 253 -29.55 -2.10 13.01
CA GLY A 253 -28.73 -1.08 12.35
C GLY A 253 -28.34 0.08 13.26
N ARG A 254 -28.93 0.16 14.46
CA ARG A 254 -28.71 1.24 15.45
C ARG A 254 -28.04 0.68 16.71
N GLY A 255 -27.25 1.50 17.38
CA GLY A 255 -26.60 1.12 18.64
C GLY A 255 -25.33 0.28 18.45
N PHE A 256 -24.90 0.02 17.21
CA PHE A 256 -23.68 -0.76 16.98
C PHE A 256 -22.45 0.08 17.27
N SER A 257 -21.59 -0.35 18.19
CA SER A 257 -20.31 0.30 18.46
C SER A 257 -19.18 -0.41 17.72
N ALA A 258 -18.53 0.32 16.80
CA ALA A 258 -17.39 -0.22 16.08
C ALA A 258 -16.07 -0.08 16.88
N GLY A 259 -16.06 0.63 18.01
CA GLY A 259 -14.83 1.00 18.73
C GLY A 259 -13.94 2.02 17.97
N SER A 260 -12.98 2.63 18.66
CA SER A 260 -12.16 3.73 18.11
C SER A 260 -11.00 3.28 17.21
N ASN A 261 -10.55 2.03 17.30
CA ASN A 261 -9.40 1.52 16.56
C ASN A 261 -9.78 0.99 15.18
N GLY A 262 -8.86 1.04 14.20
CA GLY A 262 -9.04 0.39 12.90
C GLY A 262 -9.88 1.16 11.86
N TRP A 263 -10.34 2.37 12.19
CA TRP A 263 -10.95 3.27 11.22
C TRP A 263 -9.94 3.79 10.20
N ARG A 264 -10.39 4.00 8.97
CA ARG A 264 -9.63 4.59 7.87
C ARG A 264 -10.46 5.66 7.19
N PHE A 265 -10.02 6.91 7.34
CA PHE A 265 -10.82 8.06 6.92
C PHE A 265 -12.23 7.95 7.54
N GLU A 266 -13.25 7.89 6.70
CA GLU A 266 -14.66 7.82 7.08
C GLU A 266 -15.23 6.41 7.01
N GLN A 267 -14.42 5.35 6.99
CA GLN A 267 -14.92 3.98 6.96
C GLN A 267 -14.12 2.99 7.82
N LYS A 268 -14.77 1.89 8.19
CA LYS A 268 -14.16 0.74 8.87
C LYS A 268 -14.80 -0.55 8.40
N THR A 269 -14.00 -1.59 8.17
CA THR A 269 -14.50 -2.93 7.87
C THR A 269 -14.48 -3.75 9.14
N ILE A 270 -15.61 -4.39 9.43
CA ILE A 270 -15.72 -5.34 10.52
C ILE A 270 -15.40 -6.71 9.94
N PRO A 271 -14.41 -7.41 10.52
CA PRO A 271 -14.08 -8.77 10.15
C PRO A 271 -15.30 -9.68 10.32
#